data_AF-A0A3R8RE31-F1
#
_entry.id   AF-A0A3R8RE31-F1
#
_cell.length_a   1.000
_cell.length_b   1.000
_cell.length_c   1.000
_cell.angle_alpha   90.00
_cell.angle_beta   90.00
_cell.angle_gamma   90.00
#
_symmetry.space_group_name_H-M   'P 1'
#
loop_
_entity.id
_entity.type
_entity.pdbx_description
1 polymer ?
#
loop_
_entity_poly.entity_id
_entity_poly.type
_entity_poly.pdbx_seq_one_letter_code
_entity_poly.pdbx_strand_id
1 'polypeptide(L)'
;MTCVGAPFRLHGRSPETGLDCVGVVAACLFAAGHRFEAPTGYHLRGDFEVRAQAFFADSRFQNVGDGSWRAGDIMLLRPGARQIHLAVLTQFGAVHAHIGLARVVLTPLPMPYDKIAQWRFQGD
;
A
#
# COMPACT_ATOMS: atom_id res chain seq x y z
N MET A 1 -8.49 13.71 -6.05
CA MET A 1 -7.03 13.92 -6.03
C MET A 1 -6.37 12.64 -6.50
N THR A 2 -5.44 12.69 -7.45
CA THR A 2 -4.83 11.50 -8.06
C THR A 2 -3.44 11.28 -7.46
N CYS A 3 -3.15 10.08 -6.93
CA CYS A 3 -1.85 9.81 -6.30
C CYS A 3 -0.73 9.57 -7.32
N VAL A 4 -1.04 9.04 -8.51
CA VAL A 4 -0.04 8.72 -9.54
C VAL A 4 0.69 9.99 -9.97
N GLY A 5 2.03 9.93 -9.98
CA GLY A 5 2.90 11.07 -10.27
C GLY A 5 3.34 11.87 -9.04
N ALA A 6 2.70 11.71 -7.88
CA ALA A 6 3.10 12.38 -6.64
C ALA A 6 4.57 12.03 -6.27
N PRO A 7 5.35 12.95 -5.71
CA PRO A 7 6.75 12.70 -5.36
C PRO A 7 6.86 11.63 -4.27
N PHE A 8 7.95 10.85 -4.29
CA PHE A 8 8.25 9.94 -3.20
C PHE A 8 8.77 10.72 -1.99
N ARG A 9 8.18 10.48 -0.82
CA ARG A 9 8.71 10.95 0.47
C ARG A 9 8.50 9.86 1.52
N LEU A 10 9.58 9.38 2.13
CA LEU A 10 9.47 8.47 3.27
C LEU A 10 8.67 9.16 4.39
N HIS A 11 7.67 8.46 4.91
CA HIS A 11 6.65 8.95 5.86
C HIS A 11 5.72 10.04 5.30
N GLY A 12 5.75 10.27 3.98
CA GLY A 12 4.90 11.26 3.32
C GLY A 12 3.41 10.86 3.31
N ARG A 13 2.52 11.81 3.60
CA ARG A 13 1.06 11.60 3.73
C ARG A 13 0.22 12.55 2.87
N SER A 14 0.85 13.34 1.99
CA SER A 14 0.16 14.26 1.08
C SER A 14 0.63 14.04 -0.36
N PRO A 15 -0.27 13.92 -1.35
CA PRO A 15 0.11 13.86 -2.76
C PRO A 15 0.93 15.08 -3.22
N GLU A 16 0.80 16.24 -2.57
CA GLU A 16 1.49 17.48 -2.94
C GLU A 16 2.93 17.49 -2.45
N THR A 17 3.17 17.08 -1.20
CA THR A 17 4.49 17.13 -0.55
C THR A 17 5.24 15.79 -0.58
N GLY A 18 4.52 14.72 -0.94
CA GLY A 18 5.04 13.41 -1.24
C GLY A 18 4.40 12.28 -0.42
N LEU A 19 4.47 11.09 -0.99
CA LEU A 19 3.91 9.86 -0.45
C LEU A 19 4.96 8.76 -0.43
N ASP A 20 4.86 7.84 0.51
CA ASP A 20 5.44 6.50 0.40
C ASP A 20 4.34 5.44 0.24
N CYS A 21 4.70 4.16 0.29
CA CYS A 21 3.75 3.08 0.04
C CYS A 21 2.63 3.02 1.08
N VAL A 22 2.92 3.33 2.35
CA VAL A 22 1.90 3.49 3.40
C VAL A 22 1.06 4.75 3.14
N GLY A 23 1.68 5.84 2.71
CA GLY A 23 0.99 7.08 2.35
C GLY A 23 -0.01 6.89 1.22
N VAL A 24 0.33 6.11 0.19
CA VAL A 24 -0.60 5.75 -0.89
C VAL A 24 -1.81 4.98 -0.34
N VAL A 25 -1.58 3.95 0.49
CA VAL A 25 -2.67 3.19 1.11
C VAL A 25 -3.54 4.08 1.98
N ALA A 26 -2.93 4.94 2.82
CA ALA A 26 -3.65 5.87 3.68
C ALA A 26 -4.50 6.86 2.87
N ALA A 27 -3.96 7.44 1.79
CA ALA A 27 -4.70 8.34 0.91
C ALA A 27 -5.92 7.64 0.28
N CYS A 28 -5.75 6.39 -0.18
CA CYS A 28 -6.85 5.59 -0.74
C CYS A 28 -7.92 5.27 0.32
N LEU A 29 -7.51 4.84 1.51
CA LEU A 29 -8.41 4.52 2.62
C LEU A 29 -9.16 5.75 3.13
N PHE A 30 -8.49 6.90 3.24
CA PHE A 30 -9.13 8.17 3.60
C PHE A 30 -10.17 8.60 2.57
N ALA A 31 -9.87 8.44 1.28
CA ALA A 31 -10.83 8.70 0.21
C ALA A 31 -12.03 7.73 0.25
N ALA A 32 -11.82 6.50 0.72
CA ALA A 32 -12.87 5.50 0.93
C ALA A 32 -13.65 5.68 2.25
N GLY A 33 -13.41 6.76 3.01
CA GLY A 33 -14.12 7.09 4.24
C GLY A 33 -13.51 6.52 5.52
N HIS A 34 -12.53 5.60 5.42
CA HIS A 34 -11.85 5.07 6.60
C HIS A 34 -11.02 6.17 7.29
N ARG A 35 -10.98 6.15 8.63
CA ARG A 35 -10.23 7.11 9.44
C ARG A 35 -9.34 6.36 10.41
N PHE A 36 -8.04 6.65 10.36
CA PHE A 36 -7.03 6.03 11.21
C PHE A 36 -5.77 6.90 11.23
N GLU A 37 -4.92 6.69 12.23
CA GLU A 37 -3.59 7.28 12.23
C GLU A 37 -2.64 6.42 11.40
N ALA A 38 -2.18 6.96 10.27
CA ALA A 38 -1.25 6.26 9.41
C ALA A 38 0.09 6.04 10.15
N PRO A 39 0.62 4.80 10.21
CA PRO A 39 1.86 4.50 10.92
C PRO A 39 3.02 5.39 10.48
N THR A 40 3.91 5.80 11.39
CA THR A 40 5.15 6.54 11.08
C THR A 40 6.36 5.88 11.78
N GLY A 41 7.56 6.44 11.59
CA GLY A 41 8.76 6.02 12.32
C GLY A 41 9.34 4.66 11.91
N TYR A 42 8.85 4.03 10.84
CA TYR A 42 9.46 2.82 10.29
C TYR A 42 10.64 3.14 9.36
N HIS A 43 11.53 2.17 9.21
CA HIS A 43 12.61 2.24 8.23
C HIS A 43 12.24 1.46 6.96
N LEU A 44 12.99 1.67 5.88
CA LEU A 44 12.82 0.91 4.63
C LEU A 44 13.21 -0.57 4.73
N ARG A 45 13.91 -0.93 5.81
CA ARG A 45 14.33 -2.29 6.14
C ARG A 45 14.02 -2.56 7.61
N GLY A 46 13.57 -3.76 7.91
CA GLY A 46 13.23 -4.16 9.26
C GLY A 46 12.18 -5.26 9.27
N ASP A 47 11.77 -5.65 10.47
CA ASP A 47 10.67 -6.59 10.65
C ASP A 47 9.37 -5.81 10.90
N PHE A 48 8.77 -5.34 9.81
CA PHE A 48 7.52 -4.60 9.83
C PHE A 48 6.34 -5.40 9.27
N GLU A 49 6.59 -6.66 8.85
CA GLU A 49 5.56 -7.54 8.30
C GLU A 49 4.46 -7.80 9.35
N VAL A 50 4.85 -8.18 10.57
CA VAL A 50 3.91 -8.41 11.69
C VAL A 50 3.07 -7.18 11.98
N ARG A 51 3.68 -5.98 11.96
CA ARG A 51 2.96 -4.72 12.20
C ARG A 51 1.95 -4.42 11.09
N ALA A 52 2.33 -4.66 9.84
CA ALA A 52 1.41 -4.49 8.71
C ALA A 52 0.24 -5.47 8.80
N GLN A 53 0.51 -6.76 9.07
CA GLN A 53 -0.54 -7.75 9.25
C GLN A 53 -1.48 -7.42 10.41
N ALA A 54 -0.95 -6.94 11.55
CA ALA A 54 -1.75 -6.51 12.69
C ALA A 54 -2.69 -5.36 12.35
N PHE A 55 -2.27 -4.39 11.53
CA PHE A 55 -3.14 -3.31 11.06
C PHE A 55 -4.33 -3.84 10.24
N PHE A 56 -4.07 -4.80 9.34
CA PHE A 56 -5.10 -5.41 8.51
C PHE A 56 -5.86 -6.57 9.16
N ALA A 57 -5.64 -6.84 10.46
CA ALA A 57 -6.42 -7.80 11.23
C ALA A 57 -7.76 -7.20 11.73
N ASP A 58 -7.95 -5.89 11.57
CA ASP A 58 -9.22 -5.20 11.85
C ASP A 58 -10.35 -5.75 10.97
N SER A 59 -11.56 -5.88 11.55
CA SER A 59 -12.73 -6.49 10.89
C SER A 59 -13.17 -5.80 9.59
N ARG A 60 -12.74 -4.56 9.38
CA ARG A 60 -13.02 -3.80 8.15
C ARG A 60 -12.16 -4.25 6.96
N PHE A 61 -11.18 -5.11 7.21
CA PHE A 61 -10.34 -5.72 6.19
C PHE A 61 -10.62 -7.21 6.08
N GLN A 62 -11.02 -7.63 4.88
CA GLN A 62 -11.13 -9.04 4.54
C GLN A 62 -9.82 -9.51 3.90
N ASN A 63 -9.21 -10.58 4.42
CA ASN A 63 -8.09 -11.24 3.75
C ASN A 63 -8.57 -11.89 2.43
N VAL A 64 -7.84 -11.67 1.34
CA VAL A 64 -8.11 -12.24 0.01
C VAL A 64 -7.02 -13.27 -0.30
N GLY A 65 -7.22 -14.50 0.16
CA GLY A 65 -6.26 -15.60 0.04
C GLY A 65 -6.46 -16.51 -1.18
N ASP A 66 -7.59 -16.42 -1.87
CA ASP A 66 -7.99 -17.31 -2.97
C ASP A 66 -7.34 -16.99 -4.32
N GLY A 67 -6.50 -15.94 -4.38
CA GLY A 67 -5.85 -15.48 -5.60
C GLY A 67 -6.74 -14.59 -6.48
N SER A 68 -8.01 -14.38 -6.13
CA SER A 68 -8.83 -13.36 -6.76
C SER A 68 -8.30 -11.96 -6.42
N TRP A 69 -8.62 -10.98 -7.26
CA TRP A 69 -8.37 -9.59 -6.93
C TRP A 69 -9.45 -8.67 -7.49
N ARG A 70 -9.65 -7.54 -6.82
CA ARG A 70 -10.51 -6.45 -7.26
C ARG A 70 -9.78 -5.13 -7.15
N ALA A 71 -10.19 -4.15 -7.95
CA ALA A 71 -9.73 -2.78 -7.77
C ALA A 71 -10.08 -2.31 -6.36
N GLY A 72 -9.10 -1.68 -5.68
CA GLY A 72 -9.18 -1.29 -4.28
C GLY A 72 -8.51 -2.28 -3.31
N ASP A 73 -8.23 -3.51 -3.73
CA ASP A 73 -7.50 -4.46 -2.87
C ASP A 73 -6.09 -3.94 -2.58
N ILE A 74 -5.61 -4.14 -1.36
CA ILE A 74 -4.31 -3.71 -0.88
C ILE A 74 -3.41 -4.94 -0.82
N MET A 75 -2.25 -4.87 -1.46
CA MET A 75 -1.28 -5.94 -1.53
C MET A 75 -0.04 -5.63 -0.69
N LEU A 76 0.40 -6.59 0.10
CA LEU A 76 1.69 -6.57 0.78
C LEU A 76 2.67 -7.48 0.03
N LEU A 77 3.82 -6.90 -0.30
CA LEU A 77 4.84 -7.47 -1.19
C LEU A 77 6.18 -7.57 -0.48
N ARG A 78 7.03 -8.50 -0.92
CA ARG A 78 8.41 -8.67 -0.46
C ARG A 78 9.41 -8.34 -1.57
N PRO A 79 9.85 -7.07 -1.72
CA PRO A 79 10.84 -6.71 -2.73
C PRO A 79 12.27 -7.18 -2.41
N GLY A 80 12.55 -7.58 -1.16
CA GLY A 80 13.87 -8.03 -0.73
C GLY A 80 13.89 -8.49 0.72
N ALA A 81 15.04 -9.00 1.17
CA ALA A 81 15.21 -9.48 2.54
C ALA A 81 14.95 -8.37 3.56
N ARG A 82 14.03 -8.63 4.51
CA ARG A 82 13.59 -7.67 5.54
C ARG A 82 13.02 -6.38 4.96
N GLN A 83 12.39 -6.46 3.79
CA GLN A 83 11.69 -5.35 3.16
C GLN A 83 10.26 -5.76 2.85
N ILE A 84 9.33 -4.89 3.23
CA ILE A 84 7.94 -5.01 2.84
C ILE A 84 7.54 -3.79 2.03
N HIS A 85 6.56 -3.96 1.14
CA HIS A 85 6.08 -2.90 0.29
C HIS A 85 4.58 -3.02 0.07
N LEU A 86 3.87 -1.90 0.08
CA LEU A 86 2.44 -1.85 -0.13
C LEU A 86 2.10 -1.32 -1.53
N ALA A 87 1.06 -1.89 -2.11
CA ALA A 87 0.47 -1.41 -3.35
C ALA A 87 -1.06 -1.50 -3.28
N VAL A 88 -1.74 -0.58 -3.96
CA VAL A 88 -3.20 -0.61 -4.11
C VAL A 88 -3.52 -1.07 -5.53
N LEU A 89 -4.30 -2.15 -5.66
CA LEU A 89 -4.71 -2.68 -6.94
C LEU A 89 -5.78 -1.79 -7.58
N THR A 90 -5.73 -1.70 -8.90
CA THR A 90 -6.68 -0.98 -9.74
C THR A 90 -7.00 -1.83 -10.96
N GLN A 91 -8.00 -1.41 -11.75
CA GLN A 91 -8.30 -2.08 -13.02
C GLN A 91 -7.15 -2.03 -14.04
N PHE A 92 -6.17 -1.13 -13.85
CA PHE A 92 -5.06 -0.94 -14.79
C PHE A 92 -3.72 -1.48 -14.27
N GLY A 93 -3.67 -2.02 -13.05
CA GLY A 93 -2.43 -2.43 -12.39
C GLY A 93 -2.37 -2.02 -10.93
N ALA A 94 -1.16 -2.02 -10.37
CA ALA A 94 -0.89 -1.70 -8.98
C ALA A 94 -0.30 -0.28 -8.84
N VAL A 95 -0.94 0.55 -8.01
CA VAL A 95 -0.44 1.90 -7.67
C VAL A 95 0.40 1.82 -6.40
N HIS A 96 1.64 2.33 -6.46
CA HIS A 96 2.54 2.36 -5.31
C HIS A 96 3.60 3.45 -5.41
N ALA A 97 4.11 3.91 -4.27
CA ALA A 97 5.23 4.84 -4.23
C ALA A 97 6.56 4.11 -4.48
N HIS A 98 7.26 4.45 -5.56
CA HIS A 98 8.50 3.77 -5.96
C HIS A 98 9.71 4.63 -5.62
N ILE A 99 10.55 4.16 -4.69
CA ILE A 99 11.73 4.90 -4.24
C ILE A 99 12.74 5.17 -5.36
N GLY A 100 13.07 4.16 -6.17
CA GLY A 100 14.04 4.31 -7.27
C GLY A 100 13.59 5.25 -8.41
N LEU A 101 12.28 5.46 -8.56
CA LEU A 101 11.71 6.39 -9.55
C LEU A 101 11.29 7.72 -8.91
N ALA A 102 11.49 7.86 -7.59
CA ALA A 102 11.16 9.01 -6.78
C ALA A 102 9.70 9.52 -6.92
N ARG A 103 8.74 8.63 -7.21
CA ARG A 103 7.33 8.99 -7.39
C ARG A 103 6.36 7.82 -7.20
N VAL A 104 5.08 8.14 -7.07
CA VAL A 104 3.99 7.16 -7.17
C VAL A 104 3.78 6.77 -8.62
N VAL A 105 3.76 5.47 -8.88
CA VAL A 105 3.63 4.89 -10.22
C VAL A 105 2.46 3.92 -10.28
N LEU A 106 2.00 3.68 -11.50
CA LEU A 106 1.13 2.55 -11.85
C LEU A 106 1.99 1.50 -12.55
N THR A 107 2.04 0.30 -11.98
CA THR A 107 2.79 -0.84 -12.52
C THR A 107 1.80 -1.91 -13.00
N PRO A 108 1.91 -2.40 -14.25
CA PRO A 108 1.09 -3.51 -14.71
C PRO A 108 1.22 -4.75 -13.84
N LEU A 109 0.15 -5.54 -13.72
CA LEU A 109 0.19 -6.85 -13.07
C LEU A 109 0.75 -7.92 -14.03
N PRO A 110 1.41 -8.99 -13.53
CA PRO A 110 1.71 -9.24 -12.12
C PRO A 110 2.82 -8.34 -11.59
N MET A 111 2.79 -8.06 -10.28
CA MET A 111 3.90 -7.37 -9.62
C MET A 111 5.17 -8.23 -9.65
N PRO A 112 6.37 -7.64 -9.80
CA PRO A 112 7.63 -8.37 -9.90
C PRO A 112 8.14 -8.90 -8.54
N TYR A 113 7.36 -8.76 -7.47
CA TYR A 113 7.73 -9.11 -6.10
C TYR A 113 6.78 -10.16 -5.55
N ASP A 114 7.27 -11.01 -4.66
CA ASP A 114 6.45 -12.02 -4.01
C ASP A 114 5.33 -11.38 -3.19
N LYS A 115 4.11 -11.89 -3.36
CA LYS A 115 2.95 -11.50 -2.56
C LYS A 115 3.00 -12.19 -1.21
N ILE A 116 2.97 -11.40 -0.13
CA ILE A 116 2.86 -11.89 1.24
C ILE A 116 1.39 -12.07 1.60
N ALA A 117 0.58 -11.04 1.33
CA ALA A 117 -0.84 -11.01 1.69
C ALA A 117 -1.60 -9.98 0.84
N GLN A 118 -2.93 -10.08 0.87
CA GLN A 118 -3.83 -9.16 0.18
C GLN A 118 -5.08 -8.97 1.02
N TRP A 119 -5.59 -7.74 1.08
CA TRP A 119 -6.79 -7.40 1.81
C TRP A 119 -7.73 -6.53 0.99
N ARG A 120 -9.03 -6.65 1.29
CA ARG A 120 -10.07 -5.79 0.76
C ARG A 120 -10.73 -5.02 1.88
N PHE A 121 -10.77 -3.70 1.74
CA PHE A 121 -11.53 -2.85 2.64
C PHE A 121 -13.03 -3.03 2.38
N GLN A 122 -13.80 -3.29 3.45
CA GLN A 122 -15.24 -3.59 3.38
C GLN A 122 -16.13 -2.39 3.75
N GLY A 123 -15.55 -1.29 4.23
CA GLY A 123 -16.29 -0.20 4.86
C GLY A 123 -16.37 -0.35 6.38
N ASP A 124 -16.97 0.64 7.04
CA ASP A 124 -17.39 0.54 8.44
C ASP A 124 -18.75 -0.16 8.55
#